data_AF-A0A353X8H0-F1
#
_entry.id   AF-A0A353X8H0-F1
#
_cell.length_a   1.000
_cell.length_b   1.000
_cell.length_c   1.000
_cell.angle_alpha   90.00
_cell.angle_beta   90.00
_cell.angle_gamma   90.00
#
_symmetry.space_group_name_H-M   'P 1'
#
loop_
_entity.id
_entity.type
_entity.pdbx_description
1 polymer ?
#
loop_
_entity_poly.entity_id
_entity_poly.type
_entity_poly.pdbx_seq_one_letter_code
_entity_poly.pdbx_strand_id
1 'polypeptide(L)' 'MEISELTALGHENKGMLRAVRANCLECCCGSAPEVALCQLTACPLWPYRRGTNPFRKKPALTPEHKAALTARLAGRREA' A
#
# COMPACT_ATOMS: atom_id res chain seq x y z
N MET A 1 18.39 -8.83 12.25
CA MET A 1 18.07 -7.40 12.28
C MET A 1 16.80 -7.22 13.08
N GLU A 2 16.86 -6.43 14.13
CA GLU A 2 15.73 -6.13 15.01
C GLU A 2 14.92 -4.91 14.50
N ILE A 3 13.67 -4.76 14.96
CA ILE A 3 12.82 -3.61 14.56
C ILE A 3 13.46 -2.28 14.95
N SER A 4 14.15 -2.24 16.09
CA SER A 4 14.91 -1.08 16.56
C SER A 4 15.99 -0.66 15.57
N GLU A 5 16.72 -1.63 15.02
CA GLU A 5 17.76 -1.40 14.00
C GLU A 5 17.17 -0.89 12.69
N LEU A 6 16.06 -1.47 12.23
CA LEU A 6 15.35 -1.00 11.03
C LEU A 6 14.88 0.45 11.19
N THR A 7 14.35 0.78 12.37
CA THR A 7 13.89 2.14 12.67
C THR A 7 15.06 3.13 12.72
N ALA A 8 16.20 2.74 13.28
CA ALA A 8 17.41 3.56 13.29
C ALA A 8 17.96 3.84 11.87
N LEU A 9 17.72 2.93 10.92
CA LEU A 9 18.02 3.11 9.49
C LEU A 9 16.97 3.95 8.74
N GLY A 10 15.93 4.45 9.43
CA GLY A 10 14.86 5.26 8.83
C GLY A 10 13.76 4.44 8.16
N HIS A 11 13.69 3.13 8.39
CA HIS A 11 12.57 2.33 7.93
C HIS A 11 11.35 2.52 8.83
N GLU A 12 10.25 2.97 8.23
CA GLU A 12 8.94 3.09 8.89
C GLU A 12 8.09 1.81 8.69
N ASN A 13 7.19 1.54 9.64
CA ASN A 13 6.17 0.49 9.51
C ASN A 13 5.10 0.92 8.51
N LYS A 14 5.41 0.78 7.21
CA LYS A 14 4.49 1.00 6.09
C LYS A 14 4.00 -0.33 5.55
N GLY A 15 2.72 -0.39 5.22
CA GLY A 15 2.14 -1.56 4.57
C GLY A 15 2.84 -1.86 3.24
N MET A 16 3.04 -3.15 2.93
CA MET A 16 3.78 -3.62 1.76
C MET A 16 3.37 -2.93 0.45
N LEU A 17 2.07 -2.74 0.20
CA LEU A 17 1.59 -2.06 -1.00
C LEU A 17 1.96 -0.57 -1.07
N ARG A 18 2.08 0.11 0.08
CA ARG A 18 2.59 1.49 0.12
C ARG A 18 4.08 1.53 -0.17
N ALA A 19 4.86 0.57 0.34
CA ALA A 19 6.29 0.45 0.02
C ALA A 19 6.51 0.20 -1.49
N VAL A 20 5.76 -0.73 -2.09
CA VAL A 20 5.81 -0.97 -3.53
C VAL A 20 5.43 0.28 -4.33
N ARG A 21 4.37 0.99 -3.92
CA ARG A 21 3.97 2.23 -4.60
C ARG A 21 5.06 3.31 -4.55
N ALA A 22 5.74 3.45 -3.41
CA ALA A 22 6.85 4.39 -3.24
C ALA A 22 8.03 4.03 -4.16
N ASN A 23 8.40 2.74 -4.23
CA ASN A 23 9.42 2.28 -5.17
C ASN A 23 9.03 2.53 -6.63
N CYS A 24 7.76 2.32 -7.01
CA CYS A 24 7.32 2.65 -8.36
C CYS A 24 7.38 4.16 -8.65
N LEU A 25 7.08 5.02 -7.67
CA LEU A 25 7.28 6.47 -7.83
C LEU A 25 8.74 6.78 -8.10
N GLU A 26 9.65 6.24 -7.28
CA GLU A 26 11.09 6.44 -7.43
C GLU A 26 11.60 5.97 -8.81
N CYS A 27 11.20 4.77 -9.23
CA CYS A 27 11.53 4.20 -10.54
C CYS A 27 11.02 5.06 -11.72
N CYS A 28 9.91 5.77 -11.54
CA CYS A 28 9.30 6.66 -12.54
C CYS A 28 9.57 8.14 -12.25
N CYS A 29 10.70 8.46 -11.60
CA CYS A 29 11.15 9.84 -11.34
C CYS A 29 10.12 10.71 -10.60
N GLY A 30 9.36 10.11 -9.68
CA GLY A 30 8.29 10.75 -8.91
C GLY A 30 6.97 10.95 -9.66
N SER A 31 6.89 10.59 -10.94
CA SER A 31 5.70 10.85 -11.76
C SER A 31 4.62 9.76 -11.58
N ALA A 32 3.51 10.13 -10.95
CA ALA A 32 2.35 9.24 -10.84
C ALA A 32 1.72 8.86 -12.21
N PRO A 33 1.62 9.77 -13.20
CA PRO A 33 1.23 9.41 -14.57
C PRO A 33 2.12 8.34 -15.20
N GLU A 34 3.44 8.45 -15.05
CA GLU A 34 4.38 7.47 -15.59
C GLU A 34 4.22 6.10 -14.95
N VAL A 35 3.95 6.03 -13.64
CA VAL A 35 3.61 4.74 -13.00
C VAL A 35 2.33 4.15 -13.58
N ALA A 36 1.33 4.99 -13.90
CA ALA A 36 0.09 4.54 -14.50
C ALA A 36 0.31 3.99 -15.92
N LEU A 37 1.19 4.63 -16.69
CA LEU A 37 1.54 4.34 -18.08
C LEU A 37 2.74 3.40 -18.26
N CYS A 38 3.34 2.92 -17.17
CA CYS A 38 4.51 2.03 -17.19
C CYS A 38 4.26 0.78 -18.05
N GLN A 39 5.13 0.59 -19.05
CA GLN A 39 5.06 -0.52 -20.02
C GLN A 39 5.91 -1.74 -19.63
N LEU A 40 6.63 -1.70 -18.51
CA LEU A 40 7.48 -2.80 -18.05
C LEU A 40 6.63 -3.92 -17.41
N THR A 41 5.82 -4.60 -18.22
CA THR A 41 4.88 -5.64 -17.77
C THR A 41 5.59 -6.89 -17.21
N ALA A 42 6.84 -7.12 -17.59
CA ALA A 42 7.68 -8.17 -16.99
C ALA A 42 8.14 -7.86 -15.56
N CYS A 43 7.96 -6.63 -15.07
CA CYS A 43 8.31 -6.28 -13.70
C CYS A 43 7.40 -7.02 -12.71
N PRO A 44 7.95 -7.74 -11.71
CA PRO A 44 7.15 -8.46 -10.73
C PRO A 44 6.28 -7.54 -9.87
N LEU A 45 6.61 -6.24 -9.78
CA LEU A 45 5.83 -5.23 -9.07
C LEU A 45 4.71 -4.61 -9.93
N TRP A 46 4.70 -4.84 -11.26
CA TRP A 46 3.76 -4.20 -12.18
C TRP A 46 2.27 -4.38 -11.80
N PRO A 47 1.80 -5.55 -11.34
CA PRO A 47 0.41 -5.72 -10.89
C PRO A 47 0.05 -4.88 -9.66
N TYR A 48 1.05 -4.50 -8.86
CA TYR A 48 0.90 -3.81 -7.58
C TYR A 48 1.25 -2.33 -7.64
N ARG A 49 1.74 -1.84 -8.80
CA ARG A 49 2.30 -0.49 -8.98
C ARG A 49 1.37 0.66 -8.57
N ARG A 50 0.06 0.42 -8.53
CA ARG A 50 -0.96 1.39 -8.11
C ARG A 50 -1.28 1.33 -6.61
N GLY A 51 -0.52 0.57 -5.82
CA GLY A 51 -0.75 0.42 -4.37
C GLY A 51 -1.95 -0.47 -4.03
N THR A 52 -2.41 -1.29 -4.99
CA THR A 52 -3.51 -2.24 -4.81
C THR A 52 -3.06 -3.64 -5.19
N ASN A 53 -3.62 -4.66 -4.55
CA ASN A 53 -3.37 -6.05 -4.91
C ASN A 53 -4.59 -6.60 -5.69
N PRO A 54 -4.49 -6.79 -7.03
CA PRO A 54 -5.60 -7.28 -7.83
C PRO A 54 -5.98 -8.73 -7.51
N PHE A 55 -5.08 -9.51 -6.89
CA PHE A 55 -5.31 -10.90 -6.52
C PHE A 55 -5.90 -11.08 -5.12
N ARG A 56 -6.02 -9.99 -4.34
CA ARG A 56 -6.60 -10.06 -3.00
C ARG A 56 -8.12 -10.14 -3.09
N LYS A 57 -8.68 -11.32 -2.78
CA LYS A 57 -10.14 -11.50 -2.63
C LYS A 57 -10.67 -10.54 -1.57
N LYS A 58 -11.67 -9.72 -1.93
CA LYS A 58 -12.41 -8.94 -0.94
C LYS A 58 -13.39 -9.89 -0.25
N PRO A 59 -13.33 -10.06 1.08
CA PRO A 59 -14.35 -10.83 1.77
C PRO A 59 -15.71 -10.14 1.60
N ALA A 60 -16.76 -10.93 1.38
CA ALA A 60 -18.13 -10.44 1.44
C ALA A 60 -18.40 -10.02 2.89
N LEU A 61 -18.53 -8.72 3.12
CA LEU A 61 -18.65 -8.17 4.46
C LEU A 61 -20.13 -7.97 4.77
N THR A 62 -20.61 -8.49 5.92
CA THR A 62 -21.99 -8.23 6.34
C THR A 62 -22.17 -6.73 6.63
N PRO A 63 -23.41 -6.21 6.54
CA PRO A 63 -23.68 -4.81 6.88
C PRO A 63 -23.21 -4.44 8.29
N GLU A 64 -23.40 -5.32 9.29
CA GLU A 64 -22.97 -5.03 10.67
C GLU A 64 -21.44 -4.94 10.75
N HIS A 65 -20.73 -5.87 10.11
CA HIS A 65 -19.27 -5.90 10.14
C HIS A 65 -18.65 -4.70 9.41
N LYS A 66 -19.31 -4.22 8.33
CA LYS A 66 -18.94 -2.98 7.63
C LYS A 66 -19.13 -1.74 8.50
N ALA A 67 -20.25 -1.66 9.23
CA ALA A 67 -20.51 -0.57 10.18
C ALA A 67 -19.46 -0.54 11.30
N ALA A 68 -19.13 -1.72 11.88
CA ALA A 68 -18.12 -1.84 12.92
C ALA A 68 -16.72 -1.38 12.47
N LEU A 69 -16.27 -1.76 11.26
CA LEU A 69 -14.99 -1.29 10.71
C LEU A 69 -14.99 0.23 10.49
N THR A 70 -16.10 0.80 10.03
CA THR A 70 -16.21 2.24 9.78
C THR A 70 -16.11 3.04 11.07
N ALA A 71 -16.80 2.59 12.14
CA ALA A 71 -16.70 3.20 13.46
C ALA A 71 -15.26 3.15 14.02
N ARG A 72 -14.57 2.03 13.87
CA ARG A 72 -13.15 1.88 14.28
C ARG A 72 -12.21 2.82 13.52
N LEU A 73 -12.47 3.05 12.22
CA LEU A 73 -11.65 3.95 11.41
C LEU A 73 -11.90 5.43 11.75
N ALA A 74 -13.12 5.80 12.11
CA ALA A 74 -13.46 7.15 12.56
C ALA A 74 -12.69 7.51 13.85
N GLY A 75 -12.71 6.63 14.86
CA GLY A 75 -11.99 6.86 16.11
C GLY A 75 -10.47 6.90 15.98
N ARG A 76 -9.88 6.40 14.89
CA ARG A 76 -8.44 6.48 14.60
C ARG A 76 -8.00 7.78 13.94
N ARG A 77 -8.94 8.64 13.51
CA ARG A 77 -8.64 9.95 12.90
C ARG A 77 -8.71 11.10 13.90
N GLU A 78 -9.29 10.85 15.07
CA GLU A 78 -9.51 11.83 16.14
C GLU A 78 -8.49 11.71 17.29
N ALA A 79 -7.64 10.68 17.25
CA ALA A 79 -6.52 10.43 18.16
C ALA A 79 -5.19 10.59 17.42
#